data_AF-A0A929L2R7-F1
#
_entry.id   AF-A0A929L2R7-F1
#
_cell.length_a   1.000
_cell.length_b   1.000
_cell.length_c   1.000
_cell.angle_alpha   90.00
_cell.angle_beta   90.00
_cell.angle_gamma   90.00
#
_symmetry.space_group_name_H-M   'P 1'
#
loop_
_entity.id
_entity.type
_entity.pdbx_description
1 polymer ?
#
loop_
_entity_poly.entity_id
_entity_poly.type
_entity_poly.pdbx_seq_one_letter_code
_entity_poly.pdbx_strand_id
1 'polypeptide(L)'
;MNAKKKQELISDLRILKDINMKPNYAALARKYDMDYRTVKKYFENGGQVPKRKNREQFSRWDPYAGKIQQLLQQNGATIRGIHEYFRETLSSDQLPGTYSSLKAYIQKK
;
A
#
# COMPACT_ATOMS: atom_id res chain seq x y z
N MET A 1 -9.21 20.26 -3.64
CA MET A 1 -8.84 20.17 -2.22
C MET A 1 -7.70 21.15 -1.95
N ASN A 2 -7.90 22.15 -1.09
CA ASN A 2 -6.81 23.07 -0.72
C ASN A 2 -6.01 22.44 0.44
N ALA A 3 -4.72 22.17 0.23
CA ALA A 3 -3.85 21.53 1.23
C ALA A 3 -3.81 22.30 2.56
N LYS A 4 -3.96 23.63 2.50
CA LYS A 4 -3.99 24.53 3.67
C LYS A 4 -5.19 24.27 4.58
N LYS A 5 -6.41 24.23 4.03
CA LYS A 5 -7.65 23.97 4.80
C LYS A 5 -7.61 22.64 5.55
N LYS A 6 -6.99 21.62 4.94
CA LYS A 6 -6.83 20.31 5.56
C LYS A 6 -5.90 20.35 6.78
N GLN A 7 -4.80 21.10 6.71
CA GLN A 7 -3.88 21.26 7.83
C GLN A 7 -4.53 22.03 8.98
N GLU A 8 -5.26 23.11 8.67
CA GLU A 8 -6.03 23.89 9.65
C GLU A 8 -7.07 23.02 10.37
N LEU A 9 -7.85 22.21 9.63
CA LEU A 9 -8.79 21.26 10.23
C LEU A 9 -8.10 20.28 11.19
N ILE A 10 -6.95 19.73 10.82
CA ILE A 10 -6.20 18.79 11.66
C ILE A 10 -5.76 19.48 12.95
N SER A 11 -5.28 20.72 12.88
CA SER A 11 -4.90 21.52 14.05
C SER A 11 -6.09 21.75 14.99
N ASP A 12 -7.23 22.20 14.46
CA ASP A 12 -8.47 22.40 15.23
C ASP A 12 -8.93 21.09 15.89
N LEU A 13 -8.93 19.98 15.16
CA LEU A 13 -9.33 18.68 15.69
C LEU A 13 -8.41 18.16 16.79
N ARG A 14 -7.10 18.47 16.75
CA ARG A 14 -6.16 18.14 17.81
C ARG A 14 -6.46 18.95 19.08
N ILE A 15 -6.62 20.26 18.94
CA ILE A 15 -6.98 21.13 20.07
C ILE A 15 -8.28 20.64 20.74
N LEU A 16 -9.32 20.36 19.94
CA LEU A 16 -10.60 19.84 20.43
C LEU A 16 -10.45 18.48 21.14
N LYS A 17 -9.52 17.63 20.66
CA LYS A 17 -9.23 16.34 21.27
C LYS A 17 -8.51 16.50 22.61
N ASP A 18 -7.53 17.40 22.68
CA ASP A 18 -6.72 17.67 23.88
C ASP A 18 -7.58 18.20 25.03
N ILE A 19 -8.60 19.01 24.72
CA ILE A 19 -9.59 19.51 25.69
C ILE A 19 -10.74 18.53 25.95
N ASN A 20 -10.70 17.30 25.40
CA ASN A 20 -11.75 16.28 25.48
C ASN A 20 -13.16 16.75 25.03
N MET A 21 -13.23 17.70 24.11
CA MET A 21 -14.49 18.24 23.59
C MET A 21 -14.91 17.51 22.31
N LYS A 22 -16.17 17.06 22.25
CA LYS A 22 -16.74 16.47 21.05
C LYS A 22 -17.02 17.57 20.00
N PRO A 23 -16.40 17.51 18.80
CA PRO A 23 -16.65 18.51 17.76
C PRO A 23 -18.04 18.36 17.13
N ASN A 24 -18.59 19.48 16.64
CA ASN A 24 -19.66 19.43 15.67
C ASN A 24 -19.07 19.16 14.26
N TYR A 25 -19.09 17.89 13.85
CA TYR A 25 -18.50 17.46 12.58
C TYR A 25 -19.12 18.14 11.35
N ALA A 26 -20.43 18.42 11.37
CA ALA A 26 -21.13 19.04 10.24
C ALA A 26 -20.77 20.52 10.09
N ALA A 27 -20.57 21.25 11.19
CA ALA A 27 -20.12 22.63 11.16
C ALA A 27 -18.68 22.76 10.63
N LEU A 28 -17.77 21.91 11.13
CA LEU A 28 -16.39 21.86 10.66
C LEU A 28 -16.30 21.45 9.19
N ALA A 29 -17.12 20.47 8.77
CA ALA A 29 -17.26 20.06 7.38
C ALA A 29 -17.59 21.23 6.46
N ARG A 30 -18.59 22.06 6.81
CA ARG A 30 -18.95 23.25 6.02
C ARG A 30 -17.84 24.30 6.00
N LYS A 31 -17.22 24.58 7.17
CA LYS A 31 -16.12 25.56 7.29
C LYS A 31 -14.93 25.20 6.40
N TYR A 32 -14.55 23.93 6.41
CA TYR A 32 -13.36 23.43 5.71
C TYR A 32 -13.64 22.84 4.33
N ASP A 33 -14.90 22.86 3.88
CA ASP A 33 -15.34 22.27 2.60
C ASP A 33 -14.94 20.78 2.49
N MET A 34 -15.37 20.00 3.48
CA MET A 34 -15.06 18.57 3.63
C MET A 34 -16.28 17.75 4.01
N ASP A 35 -16.29 16.47 3.65
CA ASP A 35 -17.32 15.53 4.11
C ASP A 35 -17.21 15.30 5.64
N TYR A 36 -18.35 15.38 6.34
CA TYR A 36 -18.40 15.24 7.80
C TYR A 36 -17.88 13.88 8.31
N ARG A 37 -17.98 12.81 7.51
CA ARG A 37 -17.43 11.49 7.84
C ARG A 37 -15.91 11.53 7.81
N THR A 38 -15.32 12.34 6.93
CA THR A 38 -13.87 12.57 6.91
C THR A 38 -13.41 13.31 8.17
N VAL A 39 -14.13 14.36 8.57
CA VAL A 39 -13.87 15.09 9.81
C VAL A 39 -13.98 14.16 11.03
N LYS A 40 -15.07 13.40 11.13
CA LYS A 40 -15.28 12.39 12.19
C LYS A 40 -14.14 11.39 12.22
N LYS A 41 -13.78 10.83 11.07
CA LYS A 41 -12.68 9.87 10.93
C LYS A 41 -11.35 10.48 11.42
N TYR A 42 -11.05 11.74 11.08
CA TYR A 42 -9.81 12.38 11.50
C TYR A 42 -9.78 12.60 13.02
N PHE A 43 -10.90 13.00 13.62
CA PHE A 43 -11.02 13.15 15.07
C PHE A 43 -10.85 11.82 15.81
N GLU A 44 -11.50 10.76 15.33
CA GLU A 44 -11.37 9.41 15.90
C GLU A 44 -9.94 8.86 15.80
N ASN A 45 -9.17 9.30 14.80
CA ASN A 45 -7.75 8.98 14.66
C ASN A 45 -6.82 10.04 15.32
N GLY A 46 -7.28 10.71 16.38
CA GLY A 46 -6.45 11.62 17.18
C GLY A 46 -6.14 12.95 16.50
N GLY A 47 -7.03 13.44 15.64
CA GLY A 47 -6.80 14.66 14.87
C GLY A 47 -5.71 14.46 13.82
N GLN A 48 -5.71 13.31 13.15
CA GLN A 48 -4.73 12.98 12.11
C GLN A 48 -5.39 12.33 10.91
N VAL A 49 -4.73 12.41 9.76
CA VAL A 49 -5.14 11.64 8.59
C VAL A 49 -4.77 10.18 8.86
N PRO A 50 -5.75 9.26 8.91
CA PRO A 50 -5.47 7.85 9.13
C PRO A 50 -4.58 7.32 8.01
N LYS A 51 -3.51 6.61 8.40
CA LYS A 51 -2.69 5.86 7.44
C LYS A 51 -3.58 4.84 6.74
N ARG A 52 -3.41 4.70 5.42
CA ARG A 52 -4.05 3.61 4.69
C ARG A 52 -3.50 2.31 5.26
N LYS A 53 -4.39 1.37 5.58
CA LYS A 53 -3.99 0.00 5.92
C LYS A 53 -3.41 -0.62 4.65
N ASN A 54 -2.08 -0.61 4.52
CA ASN A 54 -1.41 -1.38 3.49
C ASN A 54 -1.52 -2.85 3.91
N ARG A 55 -2.19 -3.65 3.08
CA ARG A 55 -2.13 -5.10 3.25
C ARG A 55 -0.73 -5.54 2.85
N GLU A 56 -0.13 -6.42 3.63
CA GLU A 56 1.07 -7.15 3.20
C GLU A 56 0.67 -7.94 1.94
N GLN A 57 1.20 -7.53 0.79
CA GLN A 57 0.94 -8.19 -0.48
C GLN A 57 2.07 -9.17 -0.74
N PHE A 58 1.77 -10.47 -0.60
CA PHE A 58 2.65 -11.54 -1.01
C PHE A 58 2.57 -11.72 -2.54
N SER A 59 3.72 -11.77 -3.19
CA SER A 59 3.84 -12.13 -4.59
C SER A 59 3.55 -13.60 -4.78
N ARG A 60 2.91 -13.97 -5.90
CA ARG A 60 2.79 -15.38 -6.30
C ARG A 60 4.15 -16.05 -6.52
N TRP A 61 5.21 -15.26 -6.76
CA TRP A 61 6.58 -15.73 -6.89
C TRP A 61 7.29 -15.93 -5.53
N ASP A 62 6.72 -15.48 -4.41
CA ASP A 62 7.34 -15.61 -3.08
C ASP A 62 7.66 -17.06 -2.69
N PRO A 63 6.78 -18.05 -2.94
CA PRO A 63 7.09 -19.46 -2.67
C PRO A 63 8.33 -19.97 -3.41
N TYR A 64 8.67 -19.35 -4.54
CA TYR A 64 9.80 -19.75 -5.39
C TYR A 64 11.05 -18.87 -5.19
N ALA A 65 11.04 -17.96 -4.21
CA ALA A 65 12.11 -16.99 -4.00
C ALA A 65 13.49 -17.64 -3.89
N GLY A 66 13.62 -18.71 -3.10
CA GLY A 66 14.89 -19.42 -2.94
C GLY A 66 15.39 -20.04 -4.24
N LYS A 67 14.49 -20.63 -5.05
CA LYS A 67 14.84 -21.23 -6.33
C LYS A 67 15.23 -20.18 -7.37
N ILE A 68 14.51 -19.05 -7.42
CA ILE A 68 14.85 -17.91 -8.28
C ILE A 68 16.26 -17.39 -7.95
N GLN A 69 16.58 -17.24 -6.66
CA GLN A 69 17.89 -16.78 -6.22
C GLN A 69 19.01 -17.75 -6.61
N GLN A 70 18.80 -19.05 -6.44
CA GLN A 70 19.76 -20.08 -6.88
C GLN A 70 20.03 -20.01 -8.39
N LEU A 71 18.99 -19.85 -9.20
CA LEU A 71 19.14 -19.76 -10.65
C LEU A 71 19.83 -18.46 -11.07
N LEU A 72 19.57 -17.33 -10.40
CA LEU A 72 20.25 -16.06 -10.67
C LEU A 72 21.75 -16.09 -10.35
N GLN A 73 22.18 -16.94 -9.41
CA GLN A 73 23.60 -17.10 -9.06
C GLN A 73 24.40 -17.90 -10.09
N GLN A 74 23.75 -18.59 -11.01
CA GLN A 74 24.43 -19.35 -12.06
C GLN A 74 25.01 -18.40 -13.12
N ASN A 75 26.28 -18.61 -13.49
CA ASN A 75 26.92 -17.79 -14.52
C ASN A 75 26.19 -17.93 -15.86
N GLY A 76 25.81 -16.80 -16.46
CA GLY A 76 25.07 -16.75 -17.72
C GLY A 76 23.55 -16.90 -17.58
N ALA A 77 23.01 -16.97 -16.36
CA ALA A 77 21.57 -17.01 -16.15
C ALA A 77 20.90 -15.73 -16.64
N THR A 78 19.88 -15.89 -17.48
CA THR A 78 19.02 -14.78 -17.93
C THR A 78 17.65 -14.89 -17.28
N ILE A 79 17.01 -13.75 -16.99
CA ILE A 79 15.64 -13.74 -16.43
C ILE A 79 14.67 -14.51 -17.34
N ARG A 80 14.92 -14.47 -18.66
CA ARG A 80 14.14 -15.22 -19.64
C ARG A 80 14.33 -16.72 -19.49
N GLY A 81 15.58 -17.19 -19.39
CA GLY A 81 15.88 -18.60 -19.13
C GLY A 81 15.30 -19.10 -17.81
N ILE A 82 15.29 -18.24 -16.77
CA ILE A 82 14.63 -18.57 -15.49
C ILE A 82 13.12 -18.73 -15.67
N HIS A 83 12.48 -17.83 -16.44
CA HIS A 83 11.04 -17.94 -16.72
C HIS A 83 10.71 -19.19 -17.53
N GLU A 84 11.51 -19.50 -18.54
CA GLU A 84 11.38 -20.71 -19.37
C GLU A 84 11.56 -21.98 -18.52
N TYR A 85 12.56 -22.00 -17.62
CA TYR A 85 12.73 -23.09 -16.65
C TYR A 85 11.47 -23.34 -15.81
N PHE A 86 10.85 -22.28 -15.26
CA PHE A 86 9.60 -22.44 -14.50
C PHE A 86 8.43 -22.88 -15.38
N ARG A 87 8.40 -22.47 -16.64
CA ARG A 87 7.36 -22.87 -17.60
C ARG A 87 7.47 -24.34 -18.00
N GLU A 88 8.69 -24.88 -18.06
CA GLU A 88 8.93 -26.30 -18.35
C GLU A 88 8.76 -27.18 -17.11
N THR A 89 9.13 -26.67 -15.93
CA THR A 89 9.07 -27.42 -14.67
C THR A 89 7.66 -27.46 -14.07
N LEU A 90 6.86 -26.42 -14.28
CA LEU A 90 5.51 -26.29 -13.73
C LEU A 90 4.45 -26.41 -14.82
N SER A 91 3.34 -27.08 -14.52
CA SER A 91 2.15 -27.05 -15.38
C SER A 91 1.64 -25.62 -15.56
N SER A 92 0.94 -25.34 -16.66
CA SER A 92 0.38 -24.02 -16.98
C SER A 92 -0.41 -23.39 -15.82
N ASP A 93 -1.14 -24.23 -15.08
CA ASP A 93 -2.03 -23.80 -14.00
C ASP A 93 -1.27 -23.47 -12.70
N GLN A 94 -0.01 -23.91 -12.59
CA GLN A 94 0.85 -23.69 -11.44
C GLN A 94 1.88 -22.57 -11.69
N LEU A 95 1.96 -22.03 -12.91
CA LEU A 95 2.87 -20.95 -13.21
C LEU A 95 2.46 -19.67 -12.45
N PRO A 96 3.35 -19.09 -11.61
CA PRO A 96 2.98 -17.94 -10.77
C PRO A 96 2.60 -16.68 -11.55
N GLY A 97 3.14 -16.53 -12.76
CA GLY A 97 2.83 -15.41 -13.64
C GLY A 97 3.67 -15.37 -14.92
N THR A 98 3.56 -14.26 -15.64
CA THR A 98 4.28 -14.01 -16.89
C THR A 98 5.73 -13.57 -16.65
N TYR A 99 6.54 -13.57 -17.71
CA TYR A 99 7.90 -13.04 -17.69
C TYR A 99 7.98 -11.62 -17.09
N SER A 100 7.06 -10.73 -17.47
CA SER A 100 7.03 -9.36 -16.95
C SER A 100 6.80 -9.33 -15.43
N SER A 101 5.98 -10.26 -14.91
CA SER A 101 5.73 -10.36 -13.47
C SER A 101 6.95 -10.89 -12.72
N LEU A 102 7.68 -11.85 -13.30
CA LEU A 102 8.94 -12.36 -12.73
C LEU A 102 10.03 -11.28 -12.73
N LYS A 103 10.17 -10.55 -13.84
CA LYS A 103 11.11 -9.43 -13.95
C LYS A 103 10.82 -8.35 -12.93
N ALA A 104 9.56 -7.95 -12.79
CA ALA A 104 9.15 -6.96 -11.79
C ALA A 104 9.38 -7.46 -10.35
N TYR A 105 9.16 -8.76 -10.10
CA TYR A 105 9.43 -9.37 -8.81
C TYR A 105 10.92 -9.35 -8.45
N ILE A 106 11.80 -9.70 -9.40
CA ILE A 106 13.26 -9.67 -9.23
C ILE A 106 13.76 -8.24 -9.02
N GLN A 107 13.20 -7.24 -9.72
CA GLN A 107 13.62 -5.84 -9.59
C GLN A 107 13.15 -5.17 -8.28
N LYS A 108 12.08 -5.68 -7.67
CA LYS A 108 11.50 -5.12 -6.45
C LYS A 108 12.19 -5.63 -5.18
N LYS A 109 12.82 -6.80 -5.23
CA LYS A 109 13.64 -7.36 -4.15
C LYS A 109 15.08 -6.91 -4.28
#